data_AF-A0A9Q0HBQ5-F1
#
_entry.id   AF-A0A9Q0HBQ5-F1
#
_cell.length_a   1.000
_cell.length_b   1.000
_cell.length_c   1.000
_cell.angle_alpha   90.00
_cell.angle_beta   90.00
_cell.angle_gamma   90.00
#
_symmetry.space_group_name_H-M   'P 1'
#
loop_
_entity.id
_entity.type
_entity.pdbx_description
1 polymer ?
#
loop_
_entity_poly.entity_id
_entity_poly.type
_entity_poly.pdbx_seq_one_letter_code
_entity_poly.pdbx_strand_id
1 'polypeptide(L)'
;MTLGLNDLINCSHLVGKFRIRFGILAQAELQRTQFKQDYQSFEEARLAIEVVTPVLLVVDEICSFWSLKLQNNNLDFLRWYAVLGDLSSLHSNVDNETLMKPSHISKQFDYTWAPEGIALICFTSGTTGRPKGVAITHTALIVQSLAKIAIVGYNEDDVYLHTAPLCHIGGISSGMAMLMVGACHVLIPKFEAESAMKTIEQHHVSSLITVPAMMADLVSNRKHKSWKGGEHVKKILNGGGGFSVELINNATKIFPCAKLLSAYGMTEACSSLTFMNLYDPRGEKNDEPFREIREKKSSIINNPGGICVGKPAPHVELQIHRDGSSCIGRILTRGPHVMLRYWDQAPTTVLKFEDEGWLDTGDIGWIDDYGAVWLIGRLNGRIKSGGENVYPEEVEAVLRQHPGVSNAIVVGLPDSRLTQMVAACIQIKEE
;
A
#
# COMPACT_ATOMS: atom_id res chain seq x y z
N MET A 1 -30.25 -28.86 -5.73
CA MET A 1 -31.61 -28.55 -5.29
C MET A 1 -31.63 -27.05 -5.02
N THR A 2 -32.28 -26.32 -5.91
CA THR A 2 -32.30 -24.86 -6.05
C THR A 2 -33.26 -24.26 -5.02
N LEU A 3 -32.78 -23.34 -4.19
CA LEU A 3 -33.57 -22.39 -3.39
C LEU A 3 -32.71 -21.12 -3.32
N GLY A 4 -33.04 -19.96 -3.85
CA GLY A 4 -34.33 -19.39 -4.23
C GLY A 4 -34.45 -18.05 -3.51
N LEU A 5 -34.00 -16.96 -4.15
CA LEU A 5 -34.34 -15.58 -3.75
C LEU A 5 -35.88 -15.48 -3.68
N ASN A 6 -36.48 -15.24 -2.50
CA ASN A 6 -37.77 -14.55 -2.30
C ASN A 6 -38.45 -14.78 -0.93
N ASP A 7 -37.78 -14.62 0.21
CA ASP A 7 -38.49 -14.63 1.52
C ASP A 7 -38.01 -13.54 2.48
N LEU A 8 -38.05 -12.27 2.04
CA LEU A 8 -37.83 -11.11 2.91
C LEU A 8 -38.91 -10.05 2.68
N ILE A 9 -40.13 -10.34 3.15
CA ILE A 9 -41.17 -9.34 3.38
C ILE A 9 -41.87 -9.61 4.73
N ASN A 10 -41.92 -8.55 5.54
CA ASN A 10 -42.72 -8.32 6.76
C ASN A 10 -42.26 -8.97 8.08
N CYS A 11 -41.71 -8.13 8.97
CA CYS A 11 -42.48 -7.59 10.09
C CYS A 11 -41.71 -6.48 10.82
N SER A 12 -42.19 -5.25 10.67
CA SER A 12 -41.91 -4.14 11.57
C SER A 12 -42.67 -4.33 12.89
N HIS A 13 -42.04 -4.09 14.04
CA HIS A 13 -42.61 -3.27 15.13
C HIS A 13 -41.57 -2.95 16.23
N LEU A 14 -41.41 -1.63 16.44
CA LEU A 14 -40.92 -0.87 17.61
C LEU A 14 -40.09 -1.57 18.70
N VAL A 15 -38.80 -1.22 18.80
CA VAL A 15 -38.14 -0.77 20.04
C VAL A 15 -37.05 0.26 19.68
N GLY A 16 -36.88 1.29 20.51
CA GLY A 16 -36.20 2.56 20.24
C GLY A 16 -34.81 2.51 19.59
N LYS A 17 -34.63 3.39 18.60
CA LYS A 17 -33.39 3.62 17.86
C LYS A 17 -32.35 4.35 18.73
N PHE A 18 -31.34 3.62 19.22
CA PHE A 18 -29.99 4.16 19.33
C PHE A 18 -29.18 3.62 18.15
N ARG A 19 -29.16 4.35 17.04
CA ARG A 19 -28.25 4.08 15.91
C ARG A 19 -26.86 4.58 16.29
N ILE A 20 -26.00 3.69 16.78
CA ILE A 20 -24.56 3.93 16.83
C ILE A 20 -24.06 3.65 15.40
N ARG A 21 -23.70 4.71 14.67
CA ARG A 21 -22.94 4.59 13.41
C ARG A 21 -21.53 4.15 13.77
N PHE A 22 -21.19 2.87 13.58
CA PHE A 22 -19.80 2.43 13.67
C PHE A 22 -19.00 2.97 12.49
N GLY A 23 -17.79 3.42 12.81
CA GLY A 23 -16.97 4.32 12.01
C GLY A 23 -16.26 3.67 10.84
N ILE A 24 -16.06 4.48 9.80
CA ILE A 24 -15.09 4.25 8.74
C ILE A 24 -13.70 4.38 9.37
N LEU A 25 -12.85 3.36 9.21
CA LEU A 25 -11.43 3.43 9.60
C LEU A 25 -10.72 4.39 8.64
N ALA A 26 -10.45 5.60 9.13
CA ALA A 26 -9.55 6.55 8.50
C ALA A 26 -8.13 6.24 8.96
N GLN A 27 -7.24 5.85 8.05
CA GLN A 27 -5.82 5.67 8.37
C GLN A 27 -5.02 6.84 7.80
N ALA A 28 -4.63 7.78 8.66
CA ALA A 28 -3.65 8.80 8.31
C ALA A 28 -2.23 8.20 8.31
N GLU A 29 -1.42 8.67 7.37
CA GLU A 29 -0.09 8.18 6.99
C GLU A 29 0.95 8.40 8.12
N LEU A 30 2.15 7.80 8.00
CA LEU A 30 3.38 8.12 8.76
C LEU A 30 4.52 7.22 8.25
N GLN A 31 5.38 7.68 7.32
CA GLN A 31 6.82 7.34 7.29
C GLN A 31 7.61 8.09 6.19
N ARG A 32 8.65 8.83 6.60
CA ARG A 32 9.82 9.18 5.75
C ARG A 32 11.04 8.42 6.25
N THR A 33 11.87 7.97 5.31
CA THR A 33 13.17 7.31 5.54
C THR A 33 14.18 8.24 6.21
N GLN A 34 14.72 7.79 7.36
CA GLN A 34 16.08 7.94 7.91
C GLN A 34 16.77 9.31 8.04
N PHE A 35 16.14 10.43 7.68
CA PHE A 35 16.56 11.76 8.11
C PHE A 35 15.32 12.49 8.64
N LYS A 36 15.28 12.68 9.97
CA LYS A 36 14.14 13.06 10.83
C LYS A 36 13.32 11.85 11.32
N GLN A 37 13.84 11.24 12.39
CA GLN A 37 12.95 10.80 13.48
C GLN A 37 12.11 12.02 13.90
N ASP A 38 10.85 11.74 14.21
CA ASP A 38 9.79 12.67 14.61
C ASP A 38 9.08 13.37 13.44
N TYR A 39 7.76 13.15 13.37
CA TYR A 39 6.75 13.85 12.57
C TYR A 39 6.69 13.52 11.07
N GLN A 40 5.66 12.77 10.65
CA GLN A 40 4.74 13.46 9.74
C GLN A 40 4.16 14.63 10.50
N SER A 41 4.12 15.80 9.87
CA SER A 41 3.64 16.99 10.53
C SER A 41 2.24 16.71 11.08
N PHE A 42 1.99 17.06 12.34
CA PHE A 42 0.64 17.09 12.92
C PHE A 42 -0.39 17.69 11.94
N GLU A 43 0.05 18.65 11.11
CA GLU A 43 -0.72 19.24 10.03
C GLU A 43 -1.21 18.26 8.97
N GLU A 44 -0.40 17.30 8.53
CA GLU A 44 -0.80 16.31 7.53
C GLU A 44 -1.88 15.37 8.09
N ALA A 45 -1.67 14.89 9.32
CA ALA A 45 -2.67 14.09 10.03
C ALA A 45 -3.96 14.90 10.28
N ARG A 46 -3.84 16.17 10.68
CA ARG A 46 -4.99 17.08 10.86
C ARG A 46 -5.77 17.25 9.56
N LEU A 47 -5.09 17.50 8.43
CA LEU A 47 -5.73 17.62 7.12
C LEU A 47 -6.47 16.33 6.73
N ALA A 48 -5.86 15.16 6.98
CA ALA A 48 -6.51 13.87 6.75
C ALA A 48 -7.76 13.68 7.63
N ILE A 49 -7.69 14.05 8.92
CA ILE A 49 -8.81 14.02 9.86
C ILE A 49 -9.93 14.96 9.41
N GLU A 50 -9.60 16.16 8.94
CA GLU A 50 -10.58 17.12 8.40
C GLU A 50 -11.26 16.63 7.13
N VAL A 51 -10.52 15.92 6.27
CA VAL A 51 -11.09 15.31 5.06
C VAL A 51 -12.07 14.20 5.43
N VAL A 52 -11.74 13.32 6.39
CA VAL A 52 -12.60 12.17 6.72
C VAL A 52 -13.71 12.52 7.68
N THR A 53 -13.54 13.54 8.52
CA THR A 53 -14.47 13.93 9.59
C THR A 53 -14.85 12.75 10.50
N PRO A 54 -13.89 12.02 11.09
CA PRO A 54 -14.17 10.82 11.88
C PRO A 54 -14.93 11.18 13.17
N VAL A 55 -15.88 10.31 13.56
CA VAL A 55 -16.63 10.47 14.81
C VAL A 55 -15.84 9.94 16.01
N LEU A 56 -14.98 8.93 15.79
CA LEU A 56 -14.05 8.36 16.77
C LEU A 56 -12.64 8.40 16.19
N LEU A 57 -11.70 8.97 16.93
CA LEU A 57 -10.27 8.90 16.64
C LEU A 57 -9.60 7.95 17.63
N VAL A 58 -8.87 6.98 17.10
CA VAL A 58 -8.07 6.04 17.89
C VAL A 58 -6.60 6.32 17.60
N VAL A 59 -5.80 6.55 18.64
CA VAL A 59 -4.36 6.77 18.53
C VAL A 59 -3.60 5.83 19.46
N ASP A 60 -2.29 5.70 19.27
CA ASP A 60 -1.41 5.10 20.28
C ASP A 60 -0.85 6.16 21.25
N GLU A 61 -0.12 5.71 22.28
CA GLU A 61 0.58 6.58 23.22
C GLU A 61 1.58 7.53 22.57
N ILE A 62 2.21 7.13 21.46
CA ILE A 62 3.21 7.93 20.76
C ILE A 62 2.57 9.19 20.18
N CYS A 63 1.32 9.07 19.73
CA CYS A 63 0.54 10.18 19.19
C CYS A 63 -0.35 10.87 20.24
N SER A 64 -0.17 10.57 21.53
CA SER A 64 -0.97 11.14 22.62
C SER A 64 -0.92 12.67 22.68
N PHE A 65 0.20 13.29 22.30
CA PHE A 65 0.33 14.75 22.24
C PHE A 65 -0.59 15.41 21.19
N TRP A 66 -1.14 14.65 20.25
CA TRP A 66 -2.15 15.14 19.30
C TRP A 66 -3.47 15.42 19.99
N SER A 67 -3.82 14.72 21.07
CA SER A 67 -5.08 14.91 21.81
C SER A 67 -5.26 16.39 22.21
N LEU A 68 -4.27 16.97 22.88
CA LEU A 68 -4.28 18.36 23.34
C LEU A 68 -4.34 19.34 22.17
N LYS A 69 -3.59 19.08 21.10
CA LYS A 69 -3.60 19.94 19.91
C LYS A 69 -4.93 19.87 19.17
N LEU A 70 -5.53 18.68 19.00
CA LEU A 70 -6.81 18.52 18.31
C LEU A 70 -7.97 19.09 19.13
N GLN A 71 -7.94 18.95 20.46
CA GLN A 71 -8.91 19.58 21.36
C GLN A 71 -8.85 21.11 21.26
N ASN A 72 -7.66 21.70 21.17
CA ASN A 72 -7.48 23.15 21.02
C ASN A 72 -7.88 23.69 19.63
N ASN A 73 -8.02 22.82 18.62
CA ASN A 73 -8.35 23.21 17.24
C ASN A 73 -9.87 23.18 16.93
N ASN A 74 -10.75 22.95 17.91
CA ASN A 74 -12.22 22.94 17.75
C ASN A 74 -12.73 22.08 16.59
N LEU A 75 -12.39 20.79 16.57
CA LEU A 75 -12.94 19.83 15.60
C LEU A 75 -14.34 19.35 16.04
N ASP A 76 -15.38 20.12 15.70
CA ASP A 76 -16.77 19.88 16.13
C ASP A 76 -17.35 18.50 15.74
N PHE A 77 -16.77 17.83 14.73
CA PHE A 77 -17.20 16.51 14.27
C PHE A 77 -16.65 15.35 15.12
N LEU A 78 -15.54 15.56 15.84
CA LEU A 78 -14.86 14.51 16.59
C LEU A 78 -15.53 14.33 17.96
N ARG A 79 -16.34 13.27 18.09
CA ARG A 79 -17.12 13.02 19.32
C ARG A 79 -16.36 12.19 20.35
N TRP A 80 -15.54 11.25 19.89
CA TRP A 80 -14.83 10.31 20.75
C TRP A 80 -13.35 10.26 20.42
N TYR A 81 -12.55 10.07 21.46
CA TYR A 81 -11.10 9.93 21.37
C TYR A 81 -10.67 8.79 22.28
N ALA A 82 -9.93 7.83 21.72
CA ALA A 82 -9.42 6.66 22.42
C ALA A 82 -7.91 6.54 22.20
N VAL A 83 -7.19 6.16 23.25
CA VAL A 83 -5.75 5.89 23.22
C VAL A 83 -5.53 4.41 23.47
N LEU A 84 -4.78 3.76 22.58
CA LEU A 84 -4.31 2.38 22.68
C LEU A 84 -2.97 2.37 23.41
N GLY A 85 -2.90 1.77 24.60
CA GLY A 85 -1.67 1.68 25.41
C GLY A 85 -1.90 1.79 26.93
N ASP A 86 -0.82 1.94 27.70
CA ASP A 86 -0.78 2.08 29.16
C ASP A 86 -1.56 3.33 29.62
N LEU A 87 -2.44 3.07 30.58
CA LEU A 87 -3.72 3.75 30.82
C LEU A 87 -3.62 4.87 31.86
N SER A 88 -2.42 5.19 32.32
CA SER A 88 -2.24 5.94 33.56
C SER A 88 -2.15 7.46 33.38
N SER A 89 -2.13 8.00 32.16
CA SER A 89 -1.70 9.40 31.96
C SER A 89 -2.49 10.30 31.01
N LEU A 90 -3.62 9.88 30.42
CA LEU A 90 -4.39 10.78 29.52
C LEU A 90 -5.91 10.73 29.67
N HIS A 91 -6.53 11.90 29.48
CA HIS A 91 -7.97 12.12 29.39
C HIS A 91 -8.55 11.51 28.10
N SER A 92 -8.86 10.21 28.09
CA SER A 92 -9.80 9.65 27.10
C SER A 92 -11.24 9.99 27.51
N ASN A 93 -12.10 10.31 26.54
CA ASN A 93 -13.53 10.50 26.77
C ASN A 93 -14.33 9.18 26.65
N VAL A 94 -13.64 8.06 26.43
CA VAL A 94 -14.19 6.71 26.41
C VAL A 94 -13.35 5.85 27.35
N ASP A 95 -14.01 5.21 28.31
CA ASP A 95 -13.37 4.31 29.25
C ASP A 95 -12.79 3.09 28.53
N ASN A 96 -11.47 3.00 28.47
CA ASN A 96 -10.73 1.98 27.74
C ASN A 96 -10.97 0.57 28.31
N GLU A 97 -11.27 0.44 29.60
CA GLU A 97 -11.69 -0.85 30.18
C GLU A 97 -12.97 -1.38 29.52
N THR A 98 -13.86 -0.48 29.10
CA THR A 98 -15.13 -0.84 28.49
C THR A 98 -14.95 -1.33 27.04
N LEU A 99 -13.93 -0.86 26.32
CA LEU A 99 -13.59 -1.32 24.96
C LEU A 99 -12.90 -2.68 24.95
N MET A 100 -12.09 -2.98 25.97
CA MET A 100 -11.28 -4.22 26.06
C MET A 100 -11.95 -5.33 26.88
N LYS A 101 -13.07 -5.06 27.56
CA LYS A 101 -13.84 -6.07 28.31
C LYS A 101 -14.35 -7.14 27.34
N PRO A 102 -13.90 -8.41 27.44
CA PRO A 102 -14.39 -9.47 26.58
C PRO A 102 -15.91 -9.60 26.77
N SER A 103 -16.67 -9.40 25.68
CA SER A 103 -18.11 -9.62 25.75
C SER A 103 -18.36 -11.12 25.87
N HIS A 104 -18.77 -11.60 27.05
CA HIS A 104 -19.21 -12.98 27.27
C HIS A 104 -20.51 -13.36 26.54
N ILE A 105 -21.00 -12.48 25.65
CA ILE A 105 -22.25 -12.66 24.93
C ILE A 105 -21.88 -13.05 23.50
N SER A 106 -22.22 -14.29 23.11
CA SER A 106 -22.41 -14.65 21.71
C SER A 106 -23.61 -13.84 21.20
N LYS A 107 -23.37 -12.58 20.82
CA LYS A 107 -24.35 -11.80 20.09
C LYS A 107 -24.34 -12.33 18.67
N GLN A 108 -25.52 -12.62 18.14
CA GLN A 108 -25.70 -12.74 16.70
C GLN A 108 -25.29 -11.39 16.09
N PHE A 109 -24.22 -11.39 15.30
CA PHE A 109 -23.75 -10.16 14.66
C PHE A 109 -24.79 -9.76 13.60
N ASP A 110 -25.51 -8.68 13.86
CA ASP A 110 -26.31 -8.03 12.83
C ASP A 110 -25.34 -7.23 11.94
N TYR A 111 -24.86 -7.89 10.88
CA TYR A 111 -23.86 -7.31 9.99
C TYR A 111 -24.47 -6.13 9.22
N THR A 112 -24.13 -4.92 9.63
CA THR A 112 -24.36 -3.70 8.85
C THR A 112 -23.17 -3.40 7.97
N TRP A 113 -23.44 -3.06 6.70
CA TRP A 113 -22.45 -2.59 5.75
C TRP A 113 -22.36 -1.07 5.80
N ALA A 114 -21.14 -0.54 5.63
CA ALA A 114 -20.98 0.88 5.40
C ALA A 114 -21.72 1.30 4.11
N PRO A 115 -22.21 2.55 4.01
CA PRO A 115 -22.73 3.09 2.76
C PRO A 115 -21.76 2.84 1.61
N GLU A 116 -22.29 2.46 0.44
CA GLU A 116 -21.51 2.18 -0.77
C GLU A 116 -20.47 1.04 -0.61
N GLY A 117 -20.52 0.28 0.50
CA GLY A 117 -19.61 -0.83 0.77
C GLY A 117 -18.16 -0.41 1.08
N ILE A 118 -17.94 0.83 1.50
CA ILE A 118 -16.60 1.36 1.82
C ILE A 118 -16.07 0.71 3.11
N ALA A 119 -14.89 0.09 3.03
CA ALA A 119 -14.23 -0.56 4.15
C ALA A 119 -13.10 0.28 4.74
N LEU A 120 -12.36 1.00 3.89
CA LEU A 120 -11.11 1.66 4.26
C LEU A 120 -10.94 2.97 3.48
N ILE A 121 -10.42 4.00 4.15
CA ILE A 121 -9.90 5.19 3.48
C ILE A 121 -8.38 5.24 3.69
N CYS A 122 -7.64 5.03 2.61
CA CYS A 122 -6.17 5.15 2.60
C CYS A 122 -5.77 6.49 2.03
N PHE A 123 -4.89 7.21 2.71
CA PHE A 123 -4.36 8.46 2.17
C PHE A 123 -3.18 8.22 1.23
N THR A 124 -3.05 9.09 0.23
CA THR A 124 -1.89 9.16 -0.66
C THR A 124 -1.38 10.59 -0.73
N SER A 125 -0.07 10.74 -1.04
CA SER A 125 0.50 12.01 -1.47
C SER A 125 -0.20 12.45 -2.76
N GLY A 126 -1.08 13.44 -2.64
CA GLY A 126 -1.79 14.00 -3.77
C GLY A 126 -0.97 15.13 -4.38
N THR A 127 -0.86 15.17 -5.71
CA THR A 127 -0.12 16.15 -6.57
C THR A 127 -0.14 17.63 -6.17
N THR A 128 -1.05 18.04 -5.30
CA THR A 128 -1.24 19.42 -4.82
C THR A 128 -0.70 19.64 -3.40
N GLY A 129 0.02 18.67 -2.82
CA GLY A 129 0.51 18.71 -1.44
C GLY A 129 -0.56 18.50 -0.35
N ARG A 130 -1.82 18.26 -0.71
CA ARG A 130 -2.89 17.88 0.23
C ARG A 130 -3.14 16.37 0.16
N PRO A 131 -3.27 15.69 1.31
CA PRO A 131 -3.47 14.24 1.33
C PRO A 131 -4.84 13.90 0.72
N LYS A 132 -4.87 12.96 -0.23
CA LYS A 132 -6.10 12.51 -0.89
C LYS A 132 -6.55 11.19 -0.29
N GLY A 133 -7.77 11.15 0.24
CA GLY A 133 -8.33 9.91 0.80
C GLY A 133 -8.90 9.03 -0.30
N VAL A 134 -8.34 7.85 -0.50
CA VAL A 134 -8.83 6.83 -1.45
C VAL A 134 -9.86 5.94 -0.77
N ALA A 135 -11.11 5.98 -1.22
CA ALA A 135 -12.18 5.15 -0.67
C ALA A 135 -12.15 3.74 -1.27
N ILE A 136 -11.83 2.75 -0.44
CA ILE A 136 -11.67 1.35 -0.83
C ILE A 136 -12.86 0.54 -0.31
N THR A 137 -13.46 -0.28 -1.17
CA THR A 137 -14.61 -1.12 -0.82
C THR A 137 -14.21 -2.46 -0.20
N HIS A 138 -15.15 -3.11 0.51
CA HIS A 138 -14.99 -4.49 0.97
C HIS A 138 -14.66 -5.44 -0.18
N THR A 139 -15.36 -5.32 -1.30
CA THR A 139 -15.14 -6.14 -2.50
C THR A 139 -13.70 -6.01 -3.00
N ALA A 140 -13.18 -4.78 -3.10
CA ALA A 140 -11.81 -4.53 -3.54
C ALA A 140 -10.77 -5.20 -2.63
N LEU A 141 -10.93 -5.11 -1.30
CA LEU A 141 -10.06 -5.78 -0.34
C LEU A 141 -10.12 -7.30 -0.46
N ILE A 142 -11.31 -7.87 -0.62
CA ILE A 142 -11.51 -9.33 -0.71
C ILE A 142 -10.86 -9.87 -1.99
N VAL A 143 -11.19 -9.31 -3.17
CA VAL A 143 -10.65 -9.82 -4.45
C VAL A 143 -9.13 -9.68 -4.53
N GLN A 144 -8.58 -8.59 -3.99
CA GLN A 144 -7.13 -8.38 -3.94
C GLN A 144 -6.44 -9.33 -2.96
N SER A 145 -7.08 -9.62 -1.83
CA SER A 145 -6.58 -10.62 -0.89
C SER A 145 -6.58 -12.02 -1.50
N LEU A 146 -7.65 -12.42 -2.20
CA LEU A 146 -7.73 -13.69 -2.91
C LEU A 146 -6.66 -13.82 -4.00
N ALA A 147 -6.40 -12.76 -4.76
CA ALA A 147 -5.34 -12.75 -5.75
C ALA A 147 -3.96 -12.96 -5.12
N LYS A 148 -3.67 -12.31 -3.98
CA LYS A 148 -2.41 -12.52 -3.24
C LYS A 148 -2.29 -13.94 -2.72
N ILE A 149 -3.35 -14.48 -2.13
CA ILE A 149 -3.41 -15.86 -1.66
C ILE A 149 -3.05 -16.81 -2.82
N ALA A 150 -3.70 -16.65 -3.97
CA ALA A 150 -3.48 -17.52 -5.13
C ALA A 150 -2.07 -17.37 -5.76
N ILE A 151 -1.59 -16.15 -5.93
CA ILE A 151 -0.36 -15.87 -6.71
C ILE A 151 0.91 -15.99 -5.86
N VAL A 152 0.88 -15.43 -4.65
CA VAL A 152 2.01 -15.54 -3.71
C VAL A 152 2.00 -16.92 -3.03
N GLY A 153 0.82 -17.55 -2.93
CA GLY A 153 0.64 -18.87 -2.34
C GLY A 153 0.54 -18.81 -0.82
N TYR A 154 -0.08 -17.77 -0.26
CA TYR A 154 -0.28 -17.67 1.19
C TYR A 154 -1.24 -18.75 1.71
N ASN A 155 -0.98 -19.27 2.90
CA ASN A 155 -1.79 -20.31 3.54
C ASN A 155 -1.77 -20.20 5.07
N GLU A 156 -2.55 -21.06 5.73
CA GLU A 156 -2.72 -21.10 7.19
C GLU A 156 -1.44 -21.40 7.97
N ASP A 157 -0.47 -22.08 7.35
CA ASP A 157 0.82 -22.43 7.97
C ASP A 157 1.82 -21.26 7.95
N ASP A 158 1.49 -20.14 7.31
CA ASP A 158 2.38 -19.00 7.22
C ASP A 158 2.53 -18.25 8.56
N VAL A 159 3.76 -17.84 8.84
CA VAL A 159 4.10 -16.85 9.86
C VAL A 159 4.54 -15.59 9.14
N TYR A 160 3.69 -14.57 9.15
CA TYR A 160 3.86 -13.34 8.36
C TYR A 160 4.44 -12.20 9.19
N LEU A 161 5.60 -11.68 8.79
CA LEU A 161 6.18 -10.49 9.37
C LEU A 161 5.69 -9.21 8.68
N HIS A 162 5.06 -8.34 9.45
CA HIS A 162 4.65 -7.00 9.02
C HIS A 162 5.85 -6.05 9.03
N THR A 163 6.54 -5.95 7.90
CA THR A 163 7.64 -4.99 7.68
C THR A 163 7.16 -3.66 7.10
N ALA A 164 6.09 -3.68 6.29
CA ALA A 164 5.48 -2.48 5.74
C ALA A 164 4.42 -1.91 6.68
N PRO A 165 4.24 -0.59 6.76
CA PRO A 165 3.24 0.02 7.63
C PRO A 165 1.82 -0.40 7.26
N LEU A 166 0.99 -0.64 8.27
CA LEU A 166 -0.42 -1.01 8.12
C LEU A 166 -1.34 0.15 7.73
N CYS A 167 -0.87 1.40 7.76
CA CYS A 167 -1.61 2.56 7.26
C CYS A 167 -1.55 2.69 5.73
N HIS A 168 -0.60 2.01 5.06
CA HIS A 168 -0.50 1.98 3.62
C HIS A 168 -1.16 0.74 3.05
N ILE A 169 -1.75 0.87 1.85
CA ILE A 169 -2.36 -0.26 1.15
C ILE A 169 -1.39 -1.43 0.99
N GLY A 170 -0.09 -1.17 0.82
CA GLY A 170 0.95 -2.18 0.67
C GLY A 170 1.02 -3.13 1.86
N GLY A 171 1.00 -2.60 3.08
CA GLY A 171 1.02 -3.39 4.30
C GLY A 171 -0.33 -4.05 4.60
N ILE A 172 -1.40 -3.25 4.68
CA ILE A 172 -2.71 -3.74 5.13
C ILE A 172 -3.31 -4.80 4.20
N SER A 173 -3.11 -4.69 2.88
CA SER A 173 -3.70 -5.66 1.95
C SER A 173 -3.03 -7.04 2.03
N SER A 174 -1.72 -7.12 2.31
CA SER A 174 -1.07 -8.41 2.58
C SER A 174 -1.45 -8.95 3.95
N GLY A 175 -1.60 -8.06 4.94
CA GLY A 175 -2.15 -8.44 6.25
C GLY A 175 -3.56 -9.01 6.15
N MET A 176 -4.42 -8.44 5.31
CA MET A 176 -5.78 -8.94 5.11
C MET A 176 -5.80 -10.31 4.42
N ALA A 177 -4.91 -10.52 3.44
CA ALA A 177 -4.73 -11.83 2.82
C ALA A 177 -4.29 -12.91 3.84
N MET A 178 -3.37 -12.58 4.74
CA MET A 178 -2.92 -13.47 5.80
C MET A 178 -4.02 -13.77 6.82
N LEU A 179 -4.81 -12.76 7.19
CA LEU A 179 -5.95 -12.95 8.08
C LEU A 179 -7.01 -13.87 7.45
N MET A 180 -7.26 -13.73 6.14
CA MET A 180 -8.22 -14.56 5.41
C MET A 180 -7.86 -16.05 5.38
N VAL A 181 -6.57 -16.39 5.35
CA VAL A 181 -6.10 -17.79 5.41
C VAL A 181 -5.90 -18.29 6.84
N GLY A 182 -6.05 -17.43 7.86
CA GLY A 182 -5.84 -17.81 9.26
C GLY A 182 -4.36 -17.94 9.66
N ALA A 183 -3.45 -17.29 8.93
CA ALA A 183 -2.02 -17.31 9.21
C ALA A 183 -1.65 -16.57 10.51
N CYS A 184 -0.44 -16.83 11.02
CA CYS A 184 0.10 -16.13 12.17
C CYS A 184 0.67 -14.75 11.77
N HIS A 185 0.38 -13.71 12.55
CA HIS A 185 0.87 -12.35 12.33
C HIS A 185 1.96 -12.00 13.36
N VAL A 186 3.13 -11.62 12.87
CA VAL A 186 4.23 -11.08 13.68
C VAL A 186 4.39 -9.59 13.35
N LEU A 187 4.18 -8.73 14.35
CA LEU A 187 4.19 -7.28 14.22
C LEU A 187 5.47 -6.71 14.83
N ILE A 188 6.16 -5.85 14.08
CA ILE A 188 7.22 -4.99 14.61
C ILE A 188 6.75 -3.53 14.55
N PRO A 189 7.04 -2.69 15.56
CA PRO A 189 6.55 -1.30 15.58
C PRO A 189 7.03 -0.48 14.38
N LYS A 190 8.26 -0.74 13.95
CA LYS A 190 8.90 -0.09 12.81
C LYS A 190 9.90 -1.05 12.18
N PHE A 191 10.04 -0.97 10.86
CA PHE A 191 11.10 -1.69 10.18
C PHE A 191 12.48 -1.12 10.52
N GLU A 192 13.30 -1.97 11.11
CA GLU A 192 14.74 -1.80 11.24
C GLU A 192 15.38 -3.15 10.91
N ALA A 193 16.36 -3.18 10.01
CA ALA A 193 16.86 -4.44 9.45
C ALA A 193 17.35 -5.43 10.52
N GLU A 194 18.05 -4.96 11.55
CA GLU A 194 18.54 -5.81 12.64
C GLU A 194 17.39 -6.42 13.47
N SER A 195 16.42 -5.59 13.87
CA SER A 195 15.24 -6.05 14.61
C SER A 195 14.39 -7.01 13.79
N ALA A 196 14.20 -6.73 12.50
CA ALA A 196 13.51 -7.61 11.57
C ALA A 196 14.23 -8.97 11.43
N MET A 197 15.56 -8.99 11.25
CA MET A 197 16.33 -10.23 11.15
C MET A 197 16.25 -11.08 12.42
N LYS A 198 16.33 -10.44 13.60
CA LYS A 198 16.16 -11.12 14.90
C LYS A 198 14.76 -11.71 15.04
N THR A 199 13.73 -10.94 14.67
CA THR A 199 12.32 -11.36 14.71
C THR A 199 12.06 -12.54 13.77
N ILE A 200 12.63 -12.50 12.56
CA ILE A 200 12.53 -13.60 11.58
C ILE A 200 13.08 -14.90 12.17
N GLU A 201 14.23 -14.85 12.82
CA GLU A 201 14.85 -16.02 13.45
C GLU A 201 14.07 -16.50 14.68
N GLN A 202 13.64 -15.60 15.55
CA GLN A 202 12.92 -15.92 16.79
C GLN A 202 11.56 -16.56 16.56
N HIS A 203 10.84 -16.12 15.52
CA HIS A 203 9.47 -16.58 15.24
C HIS A 203 9.37 -17.52 14.05
N HIS A 204 10.50 -17.94 13.46
CA HIS A 204 10.54 -18.77 12.26
C HIS A 204 9.64 -18.24 11.14
N VAL A 205 9.76 -16.93 10.87
CA VAL A 205 8.95 -16.23 9.86
C VAL A 205 9.05 -16.94 8.51
N SER A 206 7.92 -17.26 7.91
CA SER A 206 7.84 -17.91 6.59
C SER A 206 7.62 -16.90 5.46
N SER A 207 6.99 -15.77 5.76
CA SER A 207 6.53 -14.83 4.73
C SER A 207 6.72 -13.38 5.18
N LEU A 208 7.12 -12.51 4.25
CA LEU A 208 7.15 -11.06 4.50
C LEU A 208 6.91 -10.27 3.22
N ILE A 209 6.48 -9.01 3.39
CA ILE A 209 6.53 -8.00 2.34
C ILE A 209 7.84 -7.21 2.44
N THR A 210 8.24 -6.53 1.38
CA THR A 210 9.37 -5.60 1.40
C THR A 210 9.18 -4.54 0.31
N VAL A 211 9.99 -3.49 0.39
CA VAL A 211 10.29 -2.58 -0.72
C VAL A 211 11.79 -2.68 -1.06
N PRO A 212 12.28 -2.10 -2.17
CA PRO A 212 13.70 -2.17 -2.54
C PRO A 212 14.66 -1.69 -1.43
N ALA A 213 14.34 -0.58 -0.77
CA ALA A 213 15.16 -0.05 0.32
C ALA A 213 15.25 -1.02 1.51
N MET A 214 14.11 -1.58 1.95
CA MET A 214 14.07 -2.55 3.05
C MET A 214 14.87 -3.82 2.73
N MET A 215 14.76 -4.34 1.49
CA MET A 215 15.54 -5.50 1.07
C MET A 215 17.03 -5.18 1.00
N ALA A 216 17.40 -3.99 0.52
CA ALA A 216 18.79 -3.54 0.50
C ALA A 216 19.39 -3.43 1.91
N ASP A 217 18.60 -2.94 2.88
CA ASP A 217 19.02 -2.86 4.28
C ASP A 217 19.20 -4.26 4.89
N LEU A 218 18.29 -5.21 4.63
CA LEU A 218 18.43 -6.62 5.05
C LEU A 218 19.67 -7.27 4.45
N VAL A 219 19.92 -7.07 3.15
CA VAL A 219 21.10 -7.59 2.46
C VAL A 219 22.39 -6.98 3.01
N SER A 220 22.39 -5.69 3.32
CA SER A 220 23.57 -4.98 3.83
C SER A 220 23.93 -5.41 5.25
N ASN A 221 22.94 -5.82 6.05
CA ASN A 221 23.13 -6.28 7.42
C ASN A 221 23.61 -7.75 7.52
N ARG A 222 23.94 -8.39 6.38
CA ARG A 222 24.48 -9.76 6.26
C ARG A 222 25.87 -9.96 6.91
N LYS A 223 26.43 -8.98 7.62
CA LYS A 223 27.71 -9.14 8.33
C LYS A 223 27.69 -10.27 9.38
N HIS A 224 26.49 -10.73 9.78
CA HIS A 224 26.29 -11.95 10.55
C HIS A 224 26.32 -13.19 9.63
N LYS A 225 27.51 -13.68 9.25
CA LYS A 225 27.69 -14.93 8.48
C LYS A 225 27.06 -16.18 9.12
N SER A 226 26.54 -16.10 10.34
CA SER A 226 25.90 -17.17 11.10
C SER A 226 24.37 -17.07 11.18
N TRP A 227 23.73 -16.05 10.57
CA TRP A 227 22.28 -15.89 10.66
C TRP A 227 21.55 -16.94 9.81
N LYS A 228 20.68 -17.73 10.46
CA LYS A 228 19.94 -18.83 9.82
C LYS A 228 18.45 -18.55 9.61
N GLY A 229 17.96 -17.40 10.09
CA GLY A 229 16.54 -17.06 10.00
C GLY A 229 15.98 -17.13 8.57
N GLY A 230 16.79 -16.80 7.56
CA GLY A 230 16.38 -16.83 6.16
C GLY A 230 16.07 -18.22 5.57
N GLU A 231 16.46 -19.32 6.23
CA GLU A 231 16.13 -20.69 5.78
C GLU A 231 14.63 -21.02 5.95
N HIS A 232 13.98 -20.36 6.92
CA HIS A 232 12.55 -20.52 7.21
C HIS A 232 11.67 -19.73 6.24
N VAL A 233 12.17 -18.61 5.71
CA VAL A 233 11.41 -17.77 4.78
C VAL A 233 11.21 -18.48 3.45
N LYS A 234 9.94 -18.61 3.05
CA LYS A 234 9.49 -19.26 1.82
C LYS A 234 8.94 -18.28 0.79
N LYS A 235 8.41 -17.13 1.22
CA LYS A 235 7.70 -16.19 0.31
C LYS A 235 8.08 -14.75 0.64
N ILE A 236 8.59 -14.01 -0.33
CA ILE A 236 8.85 -12.57 -0.19
C ILE A 236 8.14 -11.84 -1.33
N LEU A 237 7.19 -10.99 -0.95
CA LEU A 237 6.53 -10.08 -1.89
C LEU A 237 7.20 -8.71 -1.84
N ASN A 238 7.70 -8.24 -2.96
CA ASN A 238 8.24 -6.90 -3.11
C ASN A 238 7.21 -5.96 -3.77
N GLY A 239 6.95 -4.82 -3.12
CA GLY A 239 6.07 -3.77 -3.63
C GLY A 239 6.78 -2.41 -3.73
N GLY A 240 6.11 -1.42 -4.30
CA GLY A 240 6.56 -0.01 -4.31
C GLY A 240 7.70 0.33 -5.28
N GLY A 241 8.44 -0.65 -5.79
CA GLY A 241 9.49 -0.46 -6.79
C GLY A 241 10.06 -1.79 -7.27
N GLY A 242 10.84 -1.79 -8.34
CA GLY A 242 11.51 -3.00 -8.85
C GLY A 242 12.80 -3.30 -8.09
N PHE A 243 13.20 -4.56 -8.03
CA PHE A 243 14.54 -4.93 -7.58
C PHE A 243 15.56 -4.84 -8.72
N SER A 244 16.79 -4.45 -8.39
CA SER A 244 17.92 -4.62 -9.29
C SER A 244 18.34 -6.10 -9.33
N VAL A 245 18.98 -6.51 -10.42
CA VAL A 245 19.53 -7.87 -10.57
C VAL A 245 20.50 -8.20 -9.44
N GLU A 246 21.33 -7.23 -9.05
CA GLU A 246 22.26 -7.39 -7.92
C GLU A 246 21.51 -7.61 -6.60
N LEU A 247 20.46 -6.83 -6.35
CA LEU A 247 19.66 -6.95 -5.13
C LEU A 247 18.98 -8.32 -5.05
N ILE A 248 18.45 -8.83 -6.16
CA ILE A 248 17.87 -10.18 -6.20
C ILE A 248 18.95 -11.23 -5.92
N ASN A 249 20.09 -11.18 -6.60
CA ASN A 249 21.17 -12.13 -6.40
C ASN A 249 21.70 -12.15 -4.96
N ASN A 250 21.63 -11.03 -4.26
CA ASN A 250 22.01 -10.97 -2.85
C ASN A 250 20.87 -11.41 -1.94
N ALA A 251 19.62 -11.09 -2.27
CA ALA A 251 18.42 -11.55 -1.56
C ALA A 251 18.31 -13.08 -1.56
N THR A 252 18.61 -13.76 -2.66
CA THR A 252 18.58 -15.23 -2.74
C THR A 252 19.66 -15.89 -1.88
N LYS A 253 20.77 -15.20 -1.58
CA LYS A 253 21.81 -15.71 -0.68
C LYS A 253 21.43 -15.61 0.80
N ILE A 254 20.60 -14.64 1.16
CA ILE A 254 20.12 -14.44 2.53
C ILE A 254 18.81 -15.20 2.78
N PHE A 255 17.97 -15.39 1.75
CA PHE A 255 16.73 -16.15 1.80
C PHE A 255 16.73 -17.30 0.77
N PRO A 256 17.54 -18.35 0.97
CA PRO A 256 17.78 -19.39 -0.04
C PRO A 256 16.54 -20.22 -0.37
N CYS A 257 15.58 -20.29 0.56
CA CYS A 257 14.34 -21.04 0.38
C CYS A 257 13.17 -20.19 -0.11
N ALA A 258 13.38 -18.88 -0.31
CA ALA A 258 12.29 -17.97 -0.59
C ALA A 258 12.02 -17.81 -2.08
N LYS A 259 10.76 -17.95 -2.48
CA LYS A 259 10.26 -17.43 -3.73
C LYS A 259 10.19 -15.89 -3.63
N LEU A 260 10.86 -15.19 -4.53
CA LEU A 260 10.84 -13.73 -4.61
C LEU A 260 9.83 -13.32 -5.69
N LEU A 261 8.84 -12.51 -5.33
CA LEU A 261 7.87 -11.95 -6.26
C LEU A 261 7.93 -10.43 -6.22
N SER A 262 7.66 -9.78 -7.34
CA SER A 262 7.41 -8.35 -7.42
C SER A 262 5.96 -8.10 -7.77
N ALA A 263 5.38 -7.03 -7.23
CA ALA A 263 4.08 -6.54 -7.62
C ALA A 263 4.13 -5.06 -8.01
N TYR A 264 3.41 -4.71 -9.07
CA TYR A 264 3.13 -3.33 -9.45
C TYR A 264 1.66 -3.02 -9.15
N GLY A 265 1.40 -1.83 -8.63
CA GLY A 265 0.08 -1.43 -8.18
C GLY A 265 0.07 -0.04 -7.58
N MET A 266 -1.09 0.33 -7.02
CA MET A 266 -1.35 1.64 -6.43
C MET A 266 -2.49 1.57 -5.40
N THR A 267 -2.66 2.62 -4.60
CA THR A 267 -3.71 2.70 -3.59
C THR A 267 -5.10 2.71 -4.22
N GLU A 268 -5.27 3.45 -5.32
CA GLU A 268 -6.50 3.54 -6.09
C GLU A 268 -6.91 2.22 -6.75
N ALA A 269 -6.00 1.24 -6.82
CA ALA A 269 -6.24 -0.11 -7.31
C ALA A 269 -6.32 -1.14 -6.17
N CYS A 270 -6.43 -0.68 -4.92
CA CYS A 270 -6.49 -1.53 -3.73
C CYS A 270 -5.33 -2.55 -3.66
N SER A 271 -4.09 -2.11 -3.95
CA SER A 271 -2.86 -2.93 -3.98
C SER A 271 -2.39 -3.29 -5.40
N SER A 272 -2.04 -4.55 -5.63
CA SER A 272 -1.31 -5.05 -6.79
C SER A 272 -2.22 -5.24 -8.01
N LEU A 273 -1.82 -4.68 -9.15
CA LEU A 273 -2.41 -4.94 -10.46
C LEU A 273 -1.75 -6.14 -11.13
N THR A 274 -0.42 -6.17 -11.12
CA THR A 274 0.37 -7.20 -11.78
C THR A 274 1.37 -7.84 -10.83
N PHE A 275 1.76 -9.07 -11.15
CA PHE A 275 2.74 -9.85 -10.39
C PHE A 275 3.78 -10.48 -11.32
N MET A 276 5.01 -10.56 -10.83
CA MET A 276 6.13 -11.19 -11.53
C MET A 276 6.91 -12.05 -10.55
N ASN A 277 7.20 -13.30 -10.94
CA ASN A 277 8.17 -14.12 -10.23
C ASN A 277 9.57 -13.60 -10.55
N LEU A 278 10.29 -13.12 -9.55
CA LEU A 278 11.70 -12.74 -9.67
C LEU A 278 12.59 -13.97 -9.52
N TYR A 279 12.28 -14.86 -8.58
CA TYR A 279 13.04 -16.08 -8.32
C TYR A 279 12.15 -17.14 -7.69
N ASP A 280 12.29 -18.41 -8.10
CA ASP A 280 11.63 -19.55 -7.45
C ASP A 280 12.65 -20.68 -7.22
N PRO A 281 12.96 -21.04 -5.96
CA PRO A 281 13.93 -22.09 -5.66
C PRO A 281 13.47 -23.50 -6.07
N ARG A 282 12.17 -23.69 -6.37
CA ARG A 282 11.59 -24.97 -6.82
C ARG A 282 11.45 -25.06 -8.34
N GLY A 283 11.72 -23.98 -9.07
CA GLY A 283 11.68 -23.99 -10.54
C GLY A 283 12.74 -24.92 -11.12
N GLU A 284 12.45 -25.56 -12.26
CA GLU A 284 13.50 -26.24 -13.02
C GLU A 284 14.57 -25.22 -13.43
N LYS A 285 15.85 -25.62 -13.51
CA LYS A 285 16.97 -24.72 -13.90
C LYS A 285 16.80 -24.01 -15.26
N ASN A 286 15.75 -24.34 -16.02
CA ASN A 286 15.37 -23.73 -17.28
C ASN A 286 14.30 -22.62 -17.13
N ASP A 287 13.57 -22.57 -16.01
CA ASP A 287 12.59 -21.54 -15.64
C ASP A 287 13.24 -20.47 -14.74
N GLU A 288 14.37 -19.93 -15.17
CA GLU A 288 14.93 -18.72 -14.59
C GLU A 288 14.18 -17.51 -15.21
N PRO A 289 13.21 -16.87 -14.54
CA PRO A 289 12.59 -15.64 -15.05
C PRO A 289 13.61 -14.54 -15.38
N PHE A 290 14.79 -14.53 -14.73
CA PHE A 290 15.92 -13.68 -15.11
C PHE A 290 16.45 -13.95 -16.52
N ARG A 291 16.41 -15.19 -16.97
CA ARG A 291 16.86 -15.61 -18.29
C ARG A 291 15.85 -15.17 -19.35
N GLU A 292 14.54 -15.31 -19.10
CA GLU A 292 13.50 -14.74 -19.96
C GLU A 292 13.59 -13.20 -20.06
N ILE A 293 13.82 -12.48 -18.95
CA ILE A 293 13.99 -11.01 -18.97
C ILE A 293 15.21 -10.60 -19.82
N ARG A 294 16.28 -11.41 -19.79
CA ARG A 294 17.53 -11.16 -20.54
C ARG A 294 17.43 -11.57 -22.02
N GLU A 295 16.73 -12.65 -22.32
CA GLU A 295 16.54 -13.20 -23.67
C GLU A 295 15.39 -12.49 -24.44
N LYS A 296 14.33 -12.01 -23.78
CA LYS A 296 13.28 -11.17 -24.39
C LYS A 296 13.75 -9.76 -24.74
N LYS A 297 14.79 -9.23 -24.07
CA LYS A 297 15.49 -8.03 -24.54
C LYS A 297 16.13 -8.21 -25.94
N SER A 298 16.42 -9.45 -26.35
CA SER A 298 17.12 -9.77 -27.60
C SER A 298 16.22 -10.27 -28.73
N SER A 299 14.96 -10.67 -28.45
CA SER A 299 14.11 -11.41 -29.41
C SER A 299 12.83 -10.69 -29.83
N ILE A 300 12.49 -9.55 -29.22
CA ILE A 300 11.35 -8.72 -29.65
C ILE A 300 11.85 -7.74 -30.70
N ILE A 301 11.42 -7.95 -31.95
CA ILE A 301 11.84 -7.21 -33.15
C ILE A 301 11.54 -5.69 -33.06
N ASN A 302 10.75 -5.24 -32.08
CA ASN A 302 10.50 -3.84 -31.76
C ASN A 302 10.31 -3.64 -30.25
N ASN A 303 11.34 -3.86 -29.42
CA ASN A 303 11.25 -3.61 -27.98
C ASN A 303 11.28 -2.10 -27.69
N PRO A 304 10.18 -1.46 -27.25
CA PRO A 304 10.14 -0.04 -26.94
C PRO A 304 10.87 0.32 -25.63
N GLY A 305 11.40 -0.67 -24.92
CA GLY A 305 12.09 -0.52 -23.63
C GLY A 305 11.13 -0.57 -22.42
N GLY A 306 11.67 -0.25 -21.24
CA GLY A 306 10.95 -0.28 -19.97
C GLY A 306 11.32 -1.43 -19.04
N ILE A 307 10.62 -1.50 -17.91
CA ILE A 307 10.77 -2.51 -16.86
C ILE A 307 9.53 -3.40 -16.90
N CYS A 308 9.72 -4.70 -17.11
CA CYS A 308 8.63 -5.68 -17.00
C CYS A 308 8.13 -5.70 -15.55
N VAL A 309 6.83 -5.54 -15.38
CA VAL A 309 6.15 -5.58 -14.07
C VAL A 309 5.22 -6.79 -13.95
N GLY A 310 5.32 -7.74 -14.88
CA GLY A 310 4.60 -9.01 -14.84
C GLY A 310 3.21 -8.96 -15.44
N LYS A 311 2.38 -9.95 -15.09
CA LYS A 311 1.05 -10.16 -15.68
C LYS A 311 -0.06 -9.74 -14.72
N PRO A 312 -1.23 -9.29 -15.23
CA PRO A 312 -2.36 -8.93 -14.39
C PRO A 312 -2.87 -10.10 -13.55
N ALA A 313 -3.40 -9.81 -12.36
CA ALA A 313 -4.17 -10.77 -11.59
C ALA A 313 -5.48 -11.13 -12.33
N PRO A 314 -6.11 -12.30 -12.05
CA PRO A 314 -7.25 -12.78 -12.81
C PRO A 314 -8.46 -11.83 -12.89
N HIS A 315 -8.70 -11.02 -11.85
CA HIS A 315 -9.81 -10.05 -11.80
C HIS A 315 -9.44 -8.66 -12.37
N VAL A 316 -8.21 -8.48 -12.86
CA VAL A 316 -7.69 -7.20 -13.33
C VAL A 316 -7.69 -7.18 -14.86
N GLU A 317 -8.48 -6.27 -15.43
CA GLU A 317 -8.37 -5.90 -16.83
C GLU A 317 -7.37 -4.75 -16.99
N LEU A 318 -6.54 -4.81 -18.03
CA LEU A 318 -5.59 -3.77 -18.40
C LEU A 318 -5.74 -3.41 -19.87
N GLN A 319 -5.64 -2.12 -20.17
CA GLN A 319 -5.64 -1.58 -21.52
C GLN A 319 -4.56 -0.52 -21.66
N ILE A 320 -3.96 -0.43 -22.84
CA ILE A 320 -3.07 0.68 -23.20
C ILE A 320 -3.87 1.68 -24.04
N HIS A 321 -4.13 2.87 -23.49
CA HIS A 321 -4.71 3.98 -24.23
C HIS A 321 -3.60 4.71 -24.99
N ARG A 322 -3.66 4.65 -26.31
CA ARG A 322 -2.59 5.08 -27.23
C ARG A 322 -2.95 6.41 -27.88
N ASP A 323 -1.99 7.31 -27.95
CA ASP A 323 -2.07 8.49 -28.80
C ASP A 323 -1.49 8.14 -30.18
N GLY A 324 -2.35 7.76 -31.12
CA GLY A 324 -1.95 7.39 -32.48
C GLY A 324 -1.50 5.93 -32.64
N SER A 325 -0.51 5.68 -33.50
CA SER A 325 -0.11 4.32 -33.92
C SER A 325 0.95 3.67 -33.02
N SER A 326 1.34 4.31 -31.91
CA SER A 326 2.33 3.76 -30.97
C SER A 326 1.77 2.56 -30.19
N CYS A 327 2.60 1.56 -29.91
CA CYS A 327 2.27 0.49 -28.96
C CYS A 327 2.38 0.94 -27.49
N ILE A 328 3.05 2.08 -27.26
CA ILE A 328 3.20 2.73 -25.96
C ILE A 328 2.01 3.67 -25.72
N GLY A 329 1.48 3.69 -24.51
CA GLY A 329 0.43 4.61 -24.09
C GLY A 329 0.19 4.60 -22.59
N ARG A 330 -0.89 5.24 -22.17
CA ARG A 330 -1.34 5.27 -20.76
C ARG A 330 -1.86 3.90 -20.36
N ILE A 331 -1.42 3.41 -19.21
CA ILE A 331 -1.91 2.15 -18.65
C ILE A 331 -3.23 2.44 -17.93
N LEU A 332 -4.31 1.83 -18.41
CA LEU A 332 -5.63 1.88 -17.81
C LEU A 332 -5.93 0.53 -17.15
N THR A 333 -6.68 0.54 -16.04
CA THR A 333 -7.15 -0.67 -15.38
C THR A 333 -8.64 -0.64 -15.08
N ARG A 334 -9.30 -1.80 -15.13
CA ARG A 334 -10.71 -1.96 -14.81
C ARG A 334 -10.94 -3.26 -14.05
N GLY A 335 -11.84 -3.25 -13.08
CA GLY A 335 -12.21 -4.43 -12.30
C GLY A 335 -12.70 -4.10 -10.90
N PRO A 336 -13.08 -5.12 -10.11
CA PRO A 336 -13.62 -4.95 -8.76
C PRO A 336 -12.61 -4.45 -7.72
N HIS A 337 -11.34 -4.34 -8.08
CA HIS A 337 -10.25 -3.82 -7.25
C HIS A 337 -10.13 -2.29 -7.28
N VAL A 338 -10.74 -1.63 -8.27
CA VAL A 338 -10.66 -0.18 -8.43
C VAL A 338 -11.36 0.51 -7.26
N MET A 339 -10.75 1.59 -6.74
CA MET A 339 -11.33 2.44 -5.70
C MET A 339 -12.72 2.92 -6.09
N LEU A 340 -13.52 3.25 -5.10
CA LEU A 340 -14.83 3.84 -5.36
C LEU A 340 -14.69 5.29 -5.90
N ARG A 341 -13.87 6.09 -5.22
CA ARG A 341 -13.56 7.50 -5.53
C ARG A 341 -12.52 8.03 -4.55
N TYR A 342 -12.04 9.24 -4.80
CA TYR A 342 -11.45 10.05 -3.72
C TYR A 342 -12.55 10.57 -2.79
N TRP A 343 -12.27 10.61 -1.49
CA TRP A 343 -13.24 10.84 -0.44
C TRP A 343 -13.79 12.27 -0.43
N ASP A 344 -12.93 13.25 -0.71
CA ASP A 344 -13.25 14.68 -0.79
C ASP A 344 -14.02 15.05 -2.06
N GLN A 345 -14.10 14.15 -3.03
CA GLN A 345 -14.88 14.33 -4.24
C GLN A 345 -16.31 13.86 -4.00
N ALA A 346 -17.27 14.71 -4.40
CA ALA A 346 -18.69 14.39 -4.35
C ALA A 346 -18.93 13.02 -5.02
N PRO A 347 -19.87 12.20 -4.52
CA PRO A 347 -20.24 10.95 -5.17
C PRO A 347 -20.52 11.26 -6.63
N THR A 348 -19.62 10.83 -7.52
CA THR A 348 -19.83 11.06 -8.94
C THR A 348 -21.07 10.26 -9.27
N THR A 349 -22.15 10.95 -9.63
CA THR A 349 -23.44 10.33 -9.94
C THR A 349 -23.18 9.27 -10.99
N VAL A 350 -23.16 8.00 -10.57
CA VAL A 350 -23.09 6.79 -11.37
C VAL A 350 -22.14 6.92 -12.57
N LEU A 351 -20.94 6.34 -12.48
CA LEU A 351 -20.10 6.09 -13.65
C LEU A 351 -21.00 5.60 -14.80
N LYS A 352 -21.31 6.49 -15.74
CA LYS A 352 -22.12 6.14 -16.89
C LYS A 352 -21.26 5.15 -17.67
N PHE A 353 -21.78 3.94 -17.82
CA PHE A 353 -21.14 2.83 -18.51
C PHE A 353 -20.66 3.17 -19.93
N GLU A 354 -21.06 4.31 -20.48
CA GLU A 354 -20.85 4.72 -21.86
C GLU A 354 -19.50 5.45 -22.10
N ASP A 355 -18.72 5.77 -21.05
CA ASP A 355 -17.26 6.08 -21.13
C ASP A 355 -16.41 5.20 -20.16
N GLU A 356 -16.99 4.03 -19.82
CA GLU A 356 -16.38 2.72 -19.52
C GLU A 356 -15.43 2.48 -18.32
N GLY A 357 -15.51 3.22 -17.21
CA GLY A 357 -15.08 2.71 -15.89
C GLY A 357 -13.60 2.28 -15.75
N TRP A 358 -12.75 2.73 -16.67
CA TRP A 358 -11.31 2.53 -16.64
C TRP A 358 -10.67 3.56 -15.70
N LEU A 359 -9.90 3.09 -14.73
CA LEU A 359 -9.01 3.92 -13.93
C LEU A 359 -7.71 4.13 -14.70
N ASP A 360 -7.36 5.39 -14.97
CA ASP A 360 -6.00 5.73 -15.41
C ASP A 360 -5.03 5.63 -14.23
N THR A 361 -3.98 4.83 -14.43
CA THR A 361 -2.92 4.64 -13.44
C THR A 361 -1.96 5.84 -13.35
N GLY A 362 -1.96 6.71 -14.36
CA GLY A 362 -0.97 7.78 -14.54
C GLY A 362 0.42 7.29 -14.96
N ASP A 363 0.55 5.99 -15.24
CA ASP A 363 1.76 5.33 -15.70
C ASP A 363 1.71 5.11 -17.23
N ILE A 364 2.88 5.18 -17.88
CA ILE A 364 3.07 4.95 -19.31
C ILE A 364 3.75 3.61 -19.53
N GLY A 365 3.24 2.82 -20.46
CA GLY A 365 3.79 1.52 -20.77
C GLY A 365 3.16 0.86 -21.99
N TRP A 366 3.44 -0.44 -22.14
CA TRP A 366 2.92 -1.29 -23.20
C TRP A 366 2.72 -2.72 -22.66
N ILE A 367 1.98 -3.54 -23.41
CA ILE A 367 1.74 -4.95 -23.08
C ILE A 367 2.36 -5.79 -24.20
N ASP A 368 3.14 -6.81 -23.84
CA ASP A 368 3.75 -7.72 -24.81
C ASP A 368 2.79 -8.82 -25.28
N ASP A 369 3.20 -9.57 -26.29
CA ASP A 369 2.40 -10.65 -26.89
C ASP A 369 2.07 -11.79 -25.90
N TYR A 370 2.75 -11.84 -24.75
CA TYR A 370 2.53 -12.82 -23.68
C TYR A 370 1.63 -12.28 -22.56
N GLY A 371 1.13 -11.05 -22.69
CA GLY A 371 0.28 -10.38 -21.71
C GLY A 371 1.04 -9.81 -20.51
N ALA A 372 2.37 -9.68 -20.58
CA ALA A 372 3.13 -9.00 -19.53
C ALA A 372 3.18 -7.49 -19.79
N VAL A 373 3.08 -6.72 -18.72
CA VAL A 373 3.08 -5.26 -18.75
C VAL A 373 4.51 -4.76 -18.60
N TRP A 374 4.87 -3.79 -19.44
CA TRP A 374 6.17 -3.13 -19.45
C TRP A 374 5.99 -1.65 -19.13
N LEU A 375 6.52 -1.24 -17.99
CA LEU A 375 6.45 0.12 -17.47
C LEU A 375 7.61 0.97 -18.02
N ILE A 376 7.29 2.10 -18.65
CA ILE A 376 8.29 3.04 -19.20
C ILE A 376 8.53 4.19 -18.22
N GLY A 377 7.47 4.75 -17.63
CA GLY A 377 7.56 5.91 -16.75
C GLY A 377 6.20 6.41 -16.30
N ARG A 378 6.13 7.64 -15.80
CA ARG A 378 4.87 8.31 -15.41
C ARG A 378 4.56 9.46 -16.35
N LEU A 379 3.27 9.70 -16.60
CA LEU A 379 2.81 10.82 -17.43
C LEU A 379 3.28 12.17 -16.85
N ASN A 380 3.20 12.33 -15.53
CA ASN A 380 3.52 13.60 -14.85
C ASN A 380 4.91 13.61 -14.20
N GLY A 381 5.84 12.74 -14.62
CA GLY A 381 7.23 12.77 -14.12
C GLY A 381 7.43 12.48 -12.61
N ARG A 382 6.44 11.94 -11.89
CA ARG A 382 6.57 11.54 -10.47
C ARG A 382 7.75 10.59 -10.26
N ILE A 383 8.54 10.87 -9.23
CA ILE A 383 9.73 10.13 -8.82
C ILE A 383 9.33 9.07 -7.80
N LYS A 384 9.69 7.80 -8.02
CA LYS A 384 9.52 6.73 -7.03
C LYS A 384 10.81 6.57 -6.23
N SER A 385 10.79 6.99 -4.97
CA SER A 385 11.96 6.99 -4.07
C SER A 385 11.65 6.17 -2.81
N GLY A 386 12.36 5.06 -2.61
CA GLY A 386 12.24 4.24 -1.40
C GLY A 386 10.89 3.51 -1.24
N GLY A 387 10.12 3.33 -2.32
CA GLY A 387 8.74 2.83 -2.27
C GLY A 387 7.68 3.93 -2.14
N GLU A 388 8.12 5.17 -1.93
CA GLU A 388 7.28 6.35 -1.82
C GLU A 388 7.23 7.17 -3.10
N ASN A 389 6.26 8.07 -3.13
CA ASN A 389 5.81 8.77 -4.31
C ASN A 389 6.06 10.27 -4.15
N VAL A 390 7.11 10.75 -4.82
CA VAL A 390 7.57 12.12 -4.75
C VAL A 390 7.18 12.84 -6.04
N TYR A 391 6.39 13.90 -5.94
CA TYR A 391 6.06 14.74 -7.09
C TYR A 391 7.07 15.87 -7.17
N PRO A 392 7.84 15.99 -8.28
CA PRO A 392 8.80 17.07 -8.47
C PRO A 392 8.23 18.44 -8.14
N GLU A 393 7.03 18.75 -8.66
CA GLU A 393 6.35 20.04 -8.52
C GLU A 393 6.15 20.46 -7.06
N GLU A 394 5.88 19.50 -6.16
CA GLU A 394 5.72 19.78 -4.72
C GLU A 394 7.04 20.16 -4.07
N VAL A 395 8.10 19.42 -4.38
CA VAL A 395 9.44 19.69 -3.86
C VAL A 395 9.94 21.03 -4.42
N GLU A 396 9.70 21.30 -5.70
CA GLU A 396 10.00 22.58 -6.34
C GLU A 396 9.24 23.74 -5.71
N ALA A 397 7.95 23.56 -5.40
CA ALA A 397 7.14 24.58 -4.76
C ALA A 397 7.65 24.93 -3.35
N VAL A 398 8.06 23.93 -2.57
CA VAL A 398 8.68 24.15 -1.26
C VAL A 398 10.04 24.83 -1.40
N LEU A 399 10.89 24.39 -2.32
CA LEU A 399 12.21 25.00 -2.55
C LEU A 399 12.08 26.47 -2.97
N ARG A 400 11.07 26.81 -3.78
CA ARG A 400 10.77 28.19 -4.21
C ARG A 400 10.30 29.12 -3.08
N GLN A 401 9.89 28.60 -1.92
CA GLN A 401 9.58 29.43 -0.76
C GLN A 401 10.83 30.01 -0.09
N HIS A 402 12.01 29.43 -0.34
CA HIS A 402 13.25 29.93 0.23
C HIS A 402 13.67 31.25 -0.46
N PRO A 403 13.96 32.33 0.27
CA PRO A 403 14.15 33.66 -0.31
C PRO A 403 15.30 33.73 -1.32
N GLY A 404 16.35 32.94 -1.12
CA GLY A 404 17.52 32.85 -2.03
C GLY A 404 17.34 31.95 -3.26
N VAL A 405 16.18 31.30 -3.46
CA VAL A 405 15.92 30.43 -4.63
C VAL A 405 15.09 31.21 -5.66
N SER A 406 15.62 31.36 -6.88
CA SER A 406 14.90 31.97 -8.01
C SER A 406 14.09 30.93 -8.77
N ASN A 407 14.65 29.73 -8.95
CA ASN A 407 13.99 28.61 -9.61
C ASN A 407 14.49 27.27 -9.07
N ALA A 408 13.69 26.22 -9.20
CA ALA A 408 14.09 24.86 -8.83
C ALA A 408 13.45 23.86 -9.79
N ILE A 409 14.22 22.87 -10.22
CA ILE A 409 13.74 21.71 -10.98
C ILE A 409 14.13 20.45 -10.22
N VAL A 410 13.19 19.53 -10.04
CA VAL A 410 13.40 18.30 -9.29
C VAL A 410 13.30 17.10 -10.23
N VAL A 411 14.30 16.21 -10.17
CA VAL A 411 14.39 15.03 -11.02
C VAL A 411 14.73 13.80 -10.20
N GLY A 412 14.28 12.64 -10.69
CA GLY A 412 14.65 11.35 -10.13
C GLY A 412 15.89 10.82 -10.81
N LEU A 413 17.02 10.78 -10.11
CA LEU A 413 18.24 10.13 -10.59
C LEU A 413 18.20 8.64 -10.23
N PRO A 414 18.61 7.72 -11.13
CA PRO A 414 18.67 6.30 -10.80
C PRO A 414 19.51 6.03 -9.55
N ASP A 415 18.97 5.26 -8.60
CA ASP A 415 19.65 4.91 -7.35
C ASP A 415 19.40 3.45 -6.99
N SER A 416 20.44 2.73 -6.57
CA SER A 416 20.38 1.29 -6.31
C SER A 416 19.57 0.92 -5.06
N ARG A 417 19.43 1.84 -4.10
CA ARG A 417 18.69 1.63 -2.84
C ARG A 417 17.27 2.19 -2.93
N LEU A 418 17.12 3.38 -3.48
CA LEU A 418 15.86 4.13 -3.51
C LEU A 418 15.04 3.90 -4.78
N THR A 419 15.52 3.14 -5.76
CA THR A 419 15.01 3.15 -7.15
C THR A 419 15.34 4.46 -7.86
N GLN A 420 14.88 5.60 -7.32
CA GLN A 420 15.27 6.92 -7.76
C GLN A 420 15.59 7.81 -6.57
N MET A 421 16.79 8.39 -6.54
CA MET A 421 17.15 9.46 -5.61
C MET A 421 16.57 10.78 -6.13
N VAL A 422 15.89 11.52 -5.26
CA VAL A 422 15.37 12.86 -5.57
C VAL A 422 16.53 13.84 -5.59
N ALA A 423 16.79 14.47 -6.73
CA ALA A 423 17.79 15.51 -6.89
C ALA A 423 17.11 16.82 -7.31
N ALA A 424 17.60 17.94 -6.80
CA ALA A 424 17.11 19.28 -7.16
C ALA A 424 18.24 20.07 -7.82
N CYS A 425 17.95 20.64 -8.99
CA CYS A 425 18.76 21.68 -9.61
C CYS A 425 18.15 23.03 -9.20
N ILE A 426 18.92 23.83 -8.46
CA ILE A 426 18.47 25.09 -7.87
C ILE A 426 19.16 26.25 -8.57
N GLN A 427 18.39 27.23 -9.02
CA GLN A 427 18.88 28.54 -9.42
C GLN A 427 18.77 29.48 -8.22
N ILE A 428 19.88 30.14 -7.89
CA ILE A 428 19.96 31.09 -6.78
C ILE A 428 19.49 32.46 -7.29
N LYS A 429 18.90 33.30 -6.43
CA LYS A 429 18.71 34.72 -6.74
C LYS A 429 20.06 35.42 -6.63
N GLU A 430 20.50 36.07 -7.71
CA GLU A 430 21.59 37.04 -7.62
C GLU A 430 21.11 38.22 -6.76
N GLU A 431 21.94 38.64 -5.80
CA GLU A 431 21.65 39.74 -4.87
C GLU A 431 21.43 41.09 -5.56
#